data_AF-A0A318MPR3-F1
#
_entry.id   AF-A0A318MPR3-F1
#
_cell.length_a   1.000
_cell.length_b   1.000
_cell.length_c   1.000
_cell.angle_alpha   90.00
_cell.angle_beta   90.00
_cell.angle_gamma   90.00
#
_symmetry.space_group_name_H-M   'P 1'
#
loop_
_entity.id
_entity.type
_entity.pdbx_description
1 polymer ?
#
loop_
_entity_poly.entity_id
_entity_poly.type
_entity_poly.pdbx_seq_one_letter_code
_entity_poly.pdbx_strand_id
1 'polypeptide(L)'
;MIFNIINATIHKLVWLFLIILMAKKIKSNFSLALIISIILHLGLISMLAYSAWHYSSSYNINDNGQQIEAIMVDSNILNKQKQRLKEHEIASQQIKQQQQQIIEKQAQELQEKQLAEQQRLKQLAKESLLASEKQKQEQEAIAKALAEKQKLENEAIKAKEQLEEQKKQALIAKQKAEEEAKLAAQNAKAEKERIEAEKKQAELDKQAALLEAEKVKKEIEKQKQLLEQEQLKAEQAKQEKLKAEQLAKQKAAEEKQRQKDLNDILGGLTSKAPSSDVNASSADLNQFKSMVMSAISNKFINPKLYQGKNCNLKIQLAPDGLLLNVSAGEGDPALCREAISATRSAIFPKPKNNQLYKEVKNLDINFIPK
;
A
#
# COMPACT_ATOMS: atom_id res chain seq x y z
N MET A 1 36.19 64.18 16.02
CA MET A 1 36.39 62.76 15.61
C MET A 1 36.04 61.75 16.70
N ILE A 2 36.31 62.00 17.99
CA ILE A 2 36.07 61.03 19.08
C ILE A 2 34.58 60.71 19.30
N PHE A 3 33.68 61.69 19.14
CA PHE A 3 32.24 61.50 19.35
C PHE A 3 31.56 60.56 18.32
N ASN A 4 32.01 60.61 17.06
CA ASN A 4 31.49 59.71 16.02
C ASN A 4 31.98 58.27 16.18
N ILE A 5 33.18 58.08 16.73
CA ILE A 5 33.72 56.74 16.99
C ILE A 5 32.91 56.10 18.12
N ILE A 6 32.63 56.82 19.20
CA ILE A 6 31.85 56.32 20.35
C ILE A 6 30.41 55.97 19.94
N ASN A 7 29.76 56.81 19.13
CA ASN A 7 28.39 56.55 18.70
C ASN A 7 28.30 55.33 17.78
N ALA A 8 29.31 55.13 16.92
CA ALA A 8 29.39 53.94 16.06
C ALA A 8 29.67 52.64 16.84
N THR A 9 30.47 52.69 17.92
CA THR A 9 30.67 51.52 18.79
C THR A 9 29.42 51.19 19.59
N ILE A 10 28.69 52.17 20.09
CA ILE A 10 27.44 51.96 20.83
C ILE A 10 26.39 51.34 19.90
N HIS A 11 26.24 51.86 18.68
CA HIS A 11 25.27 51.29 17.73
C HIS A 11 25.62 49.84 17.34
N LYS A 12 26.91 49.52 17.16
CA LYS A 12 27.38 48.15 16.91
C LYS A 12 27.14 47.23 18.11
N LEU A 13 27.36 47.70 19.35
CA LEU A 13 27.10 46.94 20.56
C LEU A 13 25.60 46.68 20.76
N VAL A 14 24.75 47.67 20.49
CA VAL A 14 23.29 47.51 20.55
C VAL A 14 22.81 46.52 19.49
N TRP A 15 23.36 46.58 18.27
CA TRP A 15 22.99 45.65 17.20
C TRP A 15 23.50 44.23 17.46
N LEU A 16 24.71 44.08 18.00
CA LEU A 16 25.24 42.79 18.44
C LEU A 16 24.40 42.19 19.58
N PHE A 17 23.97 43.03 20.54
CA PHE A 17 23.09 42.62 21.64
C PHE A 17 21.71 42.19 21.13
N LEU A 18 21.16 42.90 20.13
CA LEU A 18 19.87 42.55 19.51
C LEU A 18 19.95 41.22 18.74
N ILE A 19 21.06 40.97 18.03
CA ILE A 19 21.32 39.71 17.33
C ILE A 19 21.49 38.56 18.32
N ILE A 20 22.18 38.77 19.44
CA ILE A 20 22.32 37.78 20.52
C ILE A 20 20.94 37.47 21.14
N LEU A 21 20.08 38.48 21.30
CA LEU A 21 18.72 38.34 21.81
C LEU A 21 17.80 37.57 20.84
N MET A 22 17.93 37.79 19.52
CA MET A 22 17.16 37.08 18.50
C MET A 22 17.68 35.66 18.21
N ALA A 23 18.99 35.42 18.34
CA ALA A 23 19.59 34.10 18.09
C ALA A 23 19.36 33.11 19.24
N LYS A 24 19.08 33.60 20.46
CA LYS A 24 18.80 32.72 21.59
C LYS A 24 17.33 32.33 21.55
N LYS A 25 17.06 31.14 21.01
CA LYS A 25 15.82 30.39 21.24
C LYS A 25 15.70 30.13 22.74
N ILE A 26 15.15 31.08 23.48
CA ILE A 26 15.00 31.02 24.94
C ILE A 26 13.96 29.94 25.23
N LYS A 27 14.44 28.75 25.56
CA LYS A 27 13.68 27.78 26.32
C LYS A 27 13.42 28.44 27.69
N SER A 28 12.24 29.02 27.84
CA SER A 28 11.83 29.87 28.94
C SER A 28 11.77 29.09 30.25
N ASN A 29 12.86 29.15 31.03
CA ASN A 29 12.81 28.78 32.43
C ASN A 29 12.33 30.02 33.20
N PHE A 30 11.05 30.03 33.60
CA PHE A 30 10.37 31.10 34.37
C PHE A 30 11.20 31.63 35.55
N SER A 31 12.07 30.80 36.12
CA SER A 31 13.01 31.16 37.18
C SER A 31 14.02 32.25 36.80
N LEU A 32 14.51 32.29 35.56
CA LEU A 32 15.55 33.24 35.17
C LEU A 32 15.00 34.66 35.00
N ALA A 33 13.78 34.80 34.46
CA ALA A 33 13.10 36.08 34.39
C ALA A 33 12.69 36.60 35.77
N LEU A 34 12.26 35.71 36.67
CA LEU A 34 11.91 36.07 38.06
C LEU A 34 13.13 36.57 38.85
N ILE A 35 14.28 35.92 38.71
CA ILE A 35 15.53 36.31 39.39
C ILE A 35 16.00 37.70 38.93
N ILE A 36 15.96 37.98 37.63
CA ILE A 36 16.34 39.29 37.08
C ILE A 36 15.42 40.40 37.61
N SER A 37 14.11 40.13 37.70
CA SER A 37 13.15 41.09 38.28
C SER A 37 13.45 41.40 39.75
N ILE A 38 13.73 40.38 40.56
CA ILE A 38 14.04 40.56 41.99
C ILE A 38 15.32 41.39 42.17
N ILE A 39 16.37 41.11 41.41
CA ILE A 39 17.64 41.86 41.48
C ILE A 39 17.43 43.34 41.10
N LEU A 40 16.62 43.61 40.09
CA LEU A 40 16.33 44.99 39.66
C LEU A 40 15.56 45.76 40.74
N HIS A 41 14.59 45.14 41.40
CA HIS A 41 13.83 45.79 42.47
C HIS A 41 14.70 46.05 43.71
N LEU A 42 15.58 45.11 44.08
CA LEU A 42 16.52 45.30 45.19
C LEU A 42 17.51 46.45 44.92
N GLY A 43 17.95 46.60 43.67
CA GLY A 43 18.78 47.73 43.24
C GLY A 43 18.06 49.07 43.39
N LEU A 44 16.80 49.14 42.97
CA LEU A 44 15.98 50.36 43.05
C LEU A 44 15.71 50.77 44.51
N ILE A 45 15.39 49.81 45.37
CA ILE A 45 15.19 50.05 46.81
C ILE A 45 16.47 50.56 47.48
N SER A 46 17.63 49.99 47.13
CA SER A 46 18.92 50.42 47.67
C SER A 46 19.27 51.85 47.24
N MET A 47 18.95 52.24 46.00
CA MET A 47 19.14 53.60 45.50
C MET A 47 18.22 54.62 46.21
N LEU A 48 16.95 54.26 46.44
CA LEU A 48 16.01 55.12 47.17
C LEU A 48 16.43 55.33 48.62
N ALA A 49 16.85 54.26 49.31
CA ALA A 49 17.33 54.35 50.69
C ALA A 49 18.57 55.25 50.81
N TYR A 50 19.50 55.15 49.86
CA TYR A 50 20.67 56.03 49.80
C TYR A 50 20.29 57.50 49.59
N SER A 51 19.31 57.78 48.70
CA SER A 51 18.82 59.14 48.48
C SER A 51 18.11 59.74 49.71
N ALA A 52 17.36 58.93 50.45
CA ALA A 52 16.64 59.37 51.65
C ALA A 52 17.60 59.71 52.80
N TRP A 53 18.70 58.96 52.93
CA TRP A 53 19.73 59.27 53.93
C TRP A 53 20.52 60.54 53.60
N HIS A 54 20.70 60.86 52.30
CA HIS A 54 21.51 62.00 51.89
C HIS A 54 20.73 63.32 51.74
N TYR A 55 19.39 63.30 51.84
CA TYR A 55 18.53 64.47 51.64
C TYR A 55 17.80 64.93 52.93
N SER A 56 18.48 64.93 54.07
CA SER A 56 18.04 65.71 55.23
C SER A 56 18.79 67.04 55.25
N SER A 57 18.32 67.99 54.44
CA SER A 57 18.80 69.39 54.43
C SER A 57 17.79 70.29 55.16
N SER A 58 18.36 71.11 56.05
CA SER A 58 17.81 71.95 57.11
C SER A 58 16.61 72.84 56.75
N TYR A 59 15.53 72.75 57.54
CA TYR A 59 14.49 73.77 57.65
C TYR A 59 14.87 74.75 58.77
N ASN A 60 15.40 75.92 58.41
CA ASN A 60 15.73 76.98 59.37
C ASN A 60 14.49 77.86 59.63
N ILE A 61 13.98 77.83 60.86
CA ILE A 61 12.99 78.80 61.36
C ILE A 61 13.76 79.94 62.03
N ASN A 62 13.71 81.13 61.44
CA ASN A 62 14.18 82.36 62.08
C ASN A 62 13.16 82.79 63.14
N ASP A 63 13.55 82.70 64.41
CA ASP A 63 12.80 83.17 65.57
C ASP A 63 13.30 84.59 65.93
N ASN A 64 12.52 85.61 65.59
CA ASN A 64 12.76 86.98 66.01
C ASN A 64 11.68 87.37 67.04
N GLY A 65 12.06 87.29 68.32
CA GLY A 65 11.25 87.73 69.44
C GLY A 65 11.04 89.26 69.43
N GLN A 66 9.78 89.68 69.35
CA GLN A 66 9.35 91.03 69.71
C GLN A 66 8.47 90.97 70.95
N GLN A 67 8.79 91.86 71.89
CA GLN A 67 8.27 91.95 73.25
C GLN A 67 6.79 92.38 73.24
N ILE A 68 5.97 91.70 74.04
CA ILE A 68 4.52 91.93 74.14
C ILE A 68 4.22 92.94 75.25
N GLU A 69 3.58 94.03 74.87
CA GLU A 69 3.02 95.08 75.72
C GLU A 69 1.70 94.62 76.37
N ALA A 70 1.59 94.71 77.70
CA ALA A 70 0.45 94.24 78.46
C ALA A 70 -0.64 95.32 78.57
N ILE A 71 -1.73 95.15 77.81
CA ILE A 71 -2.95 95.98 77.91
C ILE A 71 -3.99 95.27 78.78
N MET A 72 -4.67 96.03 79.64
CA MET A 72 -5.79 95.57 80.46
C MET A 72 -6.99 95.19 79.59
N VAL A 73 -7.35 93.90 79.58
CA VAL A 73 -8.41 93.36 78.71
C VAL A 73 -9.79 93.57 79.36
N ASP A 74 -10.67 94.32 78.69
CA ASP A 74 -12.09 94.49 79.03
C ASP A 74 -12.85 93.15 78.95
N SER A 75 -13.59 92.81 80.02
CA SER A 75 -14.37 91.56 80.15
C SER A 75 -15.36 91.32 79.01
N ASN A 76 -15.88 92.37 78.36
CA ASN A 76 -16.79 92.23 77.22
C ASN A 76 -16.08 91.71 75.95
N ILE A 77 -14.81 92.01 75.77
CA ILE A 77 -13.99 91.50 74.65
C ILE A 77 -13.68 90.02 74.86
N LEU A 78 -13.41 89.61 76.10
CA LEU A 78 -13.15 88.21 76.45
C LEU A 78 -14.37 87.32 76.20
N ASN A 79 -15.58 87.78 76.55
CA ASN A 79 -16.82 87.04 76.28
C ASN A 79 -17.11 86.92 74.78
N LYS A 80 -16.91 87.99 74.01
CA LYS A 80 -17.03 87.97 72.53
C LYS A 80 -15.98 87.06 71.88
N GLN A 81 -14.77 87.01 72.42
CA GLN A 81 -13.71 86.10 71.96
C GLN A 81 -14.04 84.64 72.28
N LYS A 82 -14.55 84.35 73.49
CA LYS A 82 -15.00 83.01 73.89
C LYS A 82 -16.16 82.51 73.04
N GLN A 83 -17.12 83.38 72.69
CA GLN A 83 -18.20 83.04 71.78
C GLN A 83 -17.67 82.68 70.37
N ARG A 84 -16.77 83.50 69.80
CA ARG A 84 -16.13 83.21 68.51
C ARG A 84 -15.35 81.90 68.53
N LEU A 85 -14.66 81.58 69.62
CA LEU A 85 -13.95 80.31 69.77
C LEU A 85 -14.92 79.12 69.80
N LYS A 86 -16.05 79.23 70.50
CA LYS A 86 -17.10 78.20 70.49
C LYS A 86 -17.73 78.03 69.10
N GLU A 87 -18.05 79.12 68.41
CA GLU A 87 -18.59 79.08 67.05
C GLU A 87 -17.59 78.45 66.07
N HIS A 88 -16.31 78.78 66.19
CA HIS A 88 -15.23 78.18 65.40
C HIS A 88 -15.03 76.68 65.71
N GLU A 89 -15.14 76.27 66.98
CA GLU A 89 -15.06 74.87 67.37
C GLU A 89 -16.24 74.06 66.81
N ILE A 90 -17.48 74.58 66.90
CA ILE A 90 -18.68 73.95 66.33
C ILE A 90 -18.56 73.86 64.80
N ALA A 91 -18.13 74.94 64.13
CA ALA A 91 -17.92 74.94 62.68
C ALA A 91 -16.84 73.92 62.26
N SER A 92 -15.73 73.83 63.01
CA SER A 92 -14.68 72.82 62.77
C SER A 92 -15.19 71.39 62.96
N GLN A 93 -16.01 71.16 64.00
CA GLN A 93 -16.64 69.86 64.23
C GLN A 93 -17.63 69.49 63.11
N GLN A 94 -18.44 70.43 62.64
CA GLN A 94 -19.36 70.23 61.51
C GLN A 94 -18.61 69.91 60.22
N ILE A 95 -17.52 70.62 59.92
CA ILE A 95 -16.67 70.33 58.74
C ILE A 95 -16.07 68.92 58.85
N LYS A 96 -15.57 68.53 60.03
CA LYS A 96 -15.05 67.16 60.26
C LYS A 96 -16.13 66.10 60.08
N GLN A 97 -17.35 66.34 60.58
CA GLN A 97 -18.48 65.42 60.39
C GLN A 97 -18.89 65.33 58.91
N GLN A 98 -18.94 66.45 58.18
CA GLN A 98 -19.21 66.46 56.74
C GLN A 98 -18.14 65.69 55.96
N GLN A 99 -16.86 65.87 56.32
CA GLN A 99 -15.76 65.10 55.72
C GLN A 99 -15.90 63.60 56.00
N GLN A 100 -16.22 63.21 57.24
CA GLN A 100 -16.48 61.81 57.59
C GLN A 100 -17.65 61.23 56.80
N GLN A 101 -18.76 61.95 56.68
CA GLN A 101 -19.92 61.51 55.87
C GLN A 101 -19.58 61.34 54.39
N ILE A 102 -18.75 62.22 53.81
CA ILE A 102 -18.30 62.09 52.42
C ILE A 102 -17.43 60.85 52.25
N ILE A 103 -16.50 60.60 53.18
CA ILE A 103 -15.62 59.41 53.15
C ILE A 103 -16.46 58.14 53.31
N GLU A 104 -17.42 58.10 54.23
CA GLU A 104 -18.33 56.97 54.42
C GLU A 104 -19.18 56.71 53.17
N LYS A 105 -19.74 57.74 52.55
CA LYS A 105 -20.48 57.61 51.28
C LYS A 105 -19.59 57.09 50.15
N GLN A 106 -18.37 57.60 50.01
CA GLN A 106 -17.41 57.09 49.02
C GLN A 106 -17.03 55.64 49.28
N ALA A 107 -16.84 55.26 50.55
CA ALA A 107 -16.56 53.86 50.93
C ALA A 107 -17.74 52.93 50.61
N GLN A 108 -18.98 53.35 50.90
CA GLN A 108 -20.19 52.61 50.57
C GLN A 108 -20.37 52.47 49.04
N GLU A 109 -20.18 53.54 48.28
CA GLU A 109 -20.27 53.51 46.81
C GLU A 109 -19.22 52.58 46.19
N LEU A 110 -17.99 52.59 46.72
CA LEU A 110 -16.94 51.66 46.28
C LEU A 110 -17.30 50.21 46.60
N GLN A 111 -17.83 49.94 47.79
CA GLN A 111 -18.26 48.61 48.19
C GLN A 111 -19.43 48.11 47.32
N GLU A 112 -20.40 48.98 47.02
CA GLU A 112 -21.52 48.66 46.12
C GLU A 112 -21.03 48.39 44.70
N LYS A 113 -20.10 49.19 44.17
CA LYS A 113 -19.47 48.95 42.86
C LYS A 113 -18.74 47.61 42.81
N GLN A 114 -17.98 47.27 43.85
CA GLN A 114 -17.30 45.97 43.93
C GLN A 114 -18.28 44.79 43.96
N LEU A 115 -19.37 44.90 44.71
CA LEU A 115 -20.41 43.87 44.76
C LEU A 115 -21.15 43.74 43.42
N ALA A 116 -21.48 44.86 42.78
CA ALA A 116 -22.10 44.87 41.45
C ALA A 116 -21.17 44.26 40.39
N GLU A 117 -19.87 44.56 40.44
CA GLU A 117 -18.87 43.96 39.54
C GLU A 117 -18.75 42.44 39.78
N GLN A 118 -18.70 41.99 41.04
CA GLN A 118 -18.71 40.57 41.34
C GLN A 118 -19.98 39.87 40.85
N GLN A 119 -21.15 40.49 41.00
CA GLN A 119 -22.40 39.94 40.49
C GLN A 119 -22.39 39.86 38.96
N ARG A 120 -21.88 40.90 38.29
CA ARG A 120 -21.72 40.90 36.83
C ARG A 120 -20.76 39.81 36.36
N LEU A 121 -19.63 39.62 37.05
CA LEU A 121 -18.68 38.54 36.75
C LEU A 121 -19.32 37.15 36.97
N LYS A 122 -20.12 36.97 38.02
CA LYS A 122 -20.87 35.72 38.24
C LYS A 122 -21.90 35.46 37.13
N GLN A 123 -22.59 36.49 36.65
CA GLN A 123 -23.53 36.38 35.53
C GLN A 123 -22.81 36.01 34.24
N LEU A 124 -21.71 36.69 33.91
CA LEU A 124 -20.90 36.39 32.73
C LEU A 124 -20.29 34.99 32.77
N ALA A 125 -19.83 34.54 33.95
CA ALA A 125 -19.35 33.17 34.14
C ALA A 125 -20.47 32.15 33.92
N LYS A 126 -21.67 32.41 34.44
CA LYS A 126 -22.84 31.55 34.24
C LYS A 126 -23.27 31.50 32.77
N GLU A 127 -23.29 32.63 32.09
CA GLU A 127 -23.61 32.72 30.65
C GLU A 127 -22.57 31.98 29.80
N SER A 128 -21.29 32.14 30.11
CA SER A 128 -20.20 31.43 29.42
C SER A 128 -20.28 29.92 29.63
N LEU A 129 -20.63 29.46 30.84
CA LEU A 129 -20.84 28.05 31.12
C LEU A 129 -22.04 27.48 30.35
N LEU A 130 -23.17 28.20 30.32
CA LEU A 130 -24.35 27.79 29.55
C LEU A 130 -24.06 27.76 28.04
N ALA A 131 -23.30 28.73 27.52
CA ALA A 131 -22.88 28.74 26.11
C ALA A 131 -21.96 27.55 25.78
N SER A 132 -21.00 27.25 26.65
CA SER A 132 -20.10 26.09 26.51
C SER A 132 -20.86 24.76 26.58
N GLU A 133 -21.81 24.64 27.51
CA GLU A 133 -22.65 23.45 27.63
C GLU A 133 -23.55 23.26 26.40
N LYS A 134 -24.14 24.34 25.88
CA LYS A 134 -24.93 24.31 24.64
C LYS A 134 -24.07 23.91 23.44
N GLN A 135 -22.86 24.45 23.32
CA GLN A 135 -21.90 24.05 22.28
C GLN A 135 -21.52 22.57 22.40
N LYS A 136 -21.30 22.07 23.62
CA LYS A 136 -20.98 20.66 23.85
C LYS A 136 -22.15 19.75 23.49
N GLN A 137 -23.38 20.12 23.86
CA GLN A 137 -24.59 19.38 23.49
C GLN A 137 -24.81 19.36 21.97
N GLU A 138 -24.57 20.48 21.29
CA GLU A 138 -24.67 20.58 19.83
C GLU A 138 -23.60 19.73 19.13
N GLN A 139 -22.35 19.77 19.60
CA GLN A 139 -21.28 18.90 19.11
C GLN A 139 -21.58 17.42 19.35
N GLU A 140 -22.13 17.06 20.50
CA GLU A 140 -22.52 15.68 20.80
C GLU A 140 -23.69 15.23 19.93
N ALA A 141 -24.67 16.10 19.68
CA ALA A 141 -25.78 15.81 18.76
C ALA A 141 -25.28 15.61 17.31
N ILE A 142 -24.38 16.47 16.84
CA ILE A 142 -23.73 16.32 15.52
C ILE A 142 -22.91 15.02 15.47
N ALA A 143 -22.14 14.70 16.51
CA ALA A 143 -21.35 13.46 16.58
C ALA A 143 -22.24 12.21 16.56
N LYS A 144 -23.37 12.22 17.29
CA LYS A 144 -24.36 11.13 17.28
C LYS A 144 -25.00 10.98 15.90
N ALA A 145 -25.42 12.07 15.26
CA ALA A 145 -25.99 12.04 13.92
C ALA A 145 -25.00 11.54 12.86
N LEU A 146 -23.72 11.94 12.95
CA LEU A 146 -22.67 11.42 12.07
C LEU A 146 -22.39 9.93 12.32
N ALA A 147 -22.34 9.49 13.58
CA ALA A 147 -22.15 8.09 13.92
C ALA A 147 -23.30 7.21 13.44
N GLU A 148 -24.55 7.68 13.56
CA GLU A 148 -25.73 6.97 13.03
C GLU A 148 -25.69 6.89 11.50
N LYS A 149 -25.36 7.99 10.81
CA LYS A 149 -25.20 7.99 9.36
C LYS A 149 -24.12 7.02 8.90
N GLN A 150 -22.97 6.96 9.59
CA GLN A 150 -21.90 6.00 9.29
C GLN A 150 -22.32 4.56 9.54
N LYS A 151 -23.11 4.28 10.59
CA LYS A 151 -23.65 2.92 10.82
C LYS A 151 -24.58 2.49 9.68
N LEU A 152 -25.51 3.34 9.27
CA LEU A 152 -26.42 3.07 8.16
C LEU A 152 -25.66 2.85 6.84
N GLU A 153 -24.63 3.66 6.57
CA GLU A 153 -23.79 3.50 5.38
C GLU A 153 -23.00 2.19 5.39
N ASN A 154 -22.40 1.83 6.53
CA ASN A 154 -21.69 0.56 6.69
C ASN A 154 -22.61 -0.66 6.58
N GLU A 155 -23.83 -0.58 7.12
CA GLU A 155 -24.83 -1.64 6.96
C GLU A 155 -25.28 -1.76 5.51
N ALA A 156 -25.46 -0.66 4.79
CA ALA A 156 -25.78 -0.67 3.36
C ALA A 156 -24.64 -1.24 2.50
N ILE A 157 -23.38 -0.96 2.84
CA ILE A 157 -22.21 -1.55 2.17
C ILE A 157 -22.17 -3.06 2.42
N LYS A 158 -22.29 -3.51 3.68
CA LYS A 158 -22.32 -4.94 4.02
C LYS A 158 -23.46 -5.68 3.31
N ALA A 159 -24.66 -5.09 3.22
CA ALA A 159 -25.78 -5.69 2.51
C ALA A 159 -25.49 -5.82 0.99
N LYS A 160 -24.82 -4.84 0.38
CA LYS A 160 -24.40 -4.91 -1.03
C LYS A 160 -23.34 -5.98 -1.26
N GLU A 161 -22.34 -6.09 -0.37
CA GLU A 161 -21.30 -7.12 -0.44
C GLU A 161 -21.89 -8.53 -0.33
N GLN A 162 -22.79 -8.76 0.63
CA GLN A 162 -23.49 -10.04 0.78
C GLN A 162 -24.32 -10.40 -0.46
N LEU A 163 -25.02 -9.42 -1.06
CA LEU A 163 -25.76 -9.65 -2.29
C LEU A 163 -24.85 -9.97 -3.48
N GLU A 164 -23.70 -9.31 -3.58
CA GLU A 164 -22.71 -9.58 -4.63
C GLU A 164 -22.08 -10.97 -4.46
N GLU A 165 -21.77 -11.36 -3.22
CA GLU A 165 -21.21 -12.68 -2.92
C GLU A 165 -22.22 -13.80 -3.20
N GLN A 166 -23.49 -13.63 -2.82
CA GLN A 166 -24.55 -14.58 -3.19
C GLN A 166 -24.71 -14.69 -4.71
N LYS A 167 -24.62 -13.58 -5.46
CA LYS A 167 -24.64 -13.61 -6.93
C LYS A 167 -23.44 -14.35 -7.52
N LYS A 168 -22.23 -14.15 -6.98
CA LYS A 168 -21.03 -14.87 -7.42
C LYS A 168 -21.15 -16.37 -7.14
N GLN A 169 -21.62 -16.75 -5.95
CA GLN A 169 -21.84 -18.15 -5.60
C GLN A 169 -22.91 -18.81 -6.50
N ALA A 170 -24.02 -18.11 -6.78
CA ALA A 170 -25.05 -18.59 -7.70
C ALA A 170 -24.53 -18.75 -9.14
N LEU A 171 -23.68 -17.84 -9.61
CA LEU A 171 -23.07 -17.92 -10.94
C LEU A 171 -22.08 -19.08 -11.04
N ILE A 172 -21.26 -19.30 -10.01
CA ILE A 172 -20.33 -20.44 -9.93
C ILE A 172 -21.11 -21.76 -9.88
N ALA A 173 -22.19 -21.84 -9.08
CA ALA A 173 -23.03 -23.03 -9.03
C ALA A 173 -23.69 -23.31 -10.39
N LYS A 174 -24.17 -22.28 -11.09
CA LYS A 174 -24.74 -22.41 -12.44
C LYS A 174 -23.71 -22.86 -13.47
N GLN A 175 -22.49 -22.32 -13.43
CA GLN A 175 -21.40 -22.72 -14.33
C GLN A 175 -20.98 -24.17 -14.11
N LYS A 176 -20.84 -24.60 -12.85
CA LYS A 176 -20.54 -26.00 -12.51
C LYS A 176 -21.63 -26.96 -12.98
N ALA A 177 -22.90 -26.61 -12.79
CA ALA A 177 -24.02 -27.41 -13.28
C ALA A 177 -24.06 -27.50 -14.82
N GLU A 178 -23.74 -26.42 -15.52
CA GLU A 178 -23.68 -26.41 -16.99
C GLU A 178 -22.48 -27.21 -17.53
N GLU A 179 -21.33 -27.14 -16.86
CA GLU A 179 -20.13 -27.91 -17.20
C GLU A 179 -20.34 -29.41 -16.97
N GLU A 180 -20.94 -29.79 -15.84
CA GLU A 180 -21.26 -31.19 -15.54
C GLU A 180 -22.31 -31.76 -16.51
N ALA A 181 -23.32 -30.96 -16.90
CA ALA A 181 -24.28 -31.35 -17.92
C ALA A 181 -23.64 -31.53 -19.32
N LYS A 182 -22.68 -30.65 -19.69
CA LYS A 182 -21.92 -30.79 -20.95
C LYS A 182 -21.01 -32.02 -20.93
N LEU A 183 -20.34 -32.30 -19.82
CA LEU A 183 -19.49 -33.48 -19.66
C LEU A 183 -20.31 -34.77 -19.71
N ALA A 184 -21.46 -34.82 -19.04
CA ALA A 184 -22.38 -35.95 -19.10
C ALA A 184 -22.91 -36.18 -20.53
N ALA A 185 -23.25 -35.11 -21.26
CA ALA A 185 -23.68 -35.20 -22.65
C ALA A 185 -22.57 -35.66 -23.60
N GLN A 186 -21.31 -35.25 -23.38
CA GLN A 186 -20.17 -35.72 -24.15
C GLN A 186 -19.85 -37.20 -23.87
N ASN A 187 -19.84 -37.61 -22.60
CA ASN A 187 -19.62 -39.01 -22.22
C ASN A 187 -20.72 -39.92 -22.78
N ALA A 188 -21.98 -39.48 -22.78
CA ALA A 188 -23.08 -40.23 -23.38
C ALA A 188 -22.96 -40.36 -24.91
N LYS A 189 -22.39 -39.36 -25.60
CA LYS A 189 -22.10 -39.44 -27.03
C LYS A 189 -20.92 -40.38 -27.31
N ALA A 190 -19.83 -40.26 -26.55
CA ALA A 190 -18.66 -41.12 -26.68
C ALA A 190 -18.99 -42.59 -26.42
N GLU A 191 -19.81 -42.90 -25.41
CA GLU A 191 -20.23 -44.27 -25.13
C GLU A 191 -21.11 -44.83 -26.26
N LYS A 192 -22.01 -44.02 -26.85
CA LYS A 192 -22.80 -44.45 -28.02
C LYS A 192 -21.91 -44.76 -29.23
N GLU A 193 -20.93 -43.92 -29.50
CA GLU A 193 -19.97 -44.14 -30.60
C GLU A 193 -19.14 -45.41 -30.37
N ARG A 194 -18.74 -45.68 -29.12
CA ARG A 194 -17.97 -46.88 -28.78
C ARG A 194 -18.80 -48.16 -28.92
N ILE A 195 -20.05 -48.14 -28.46
CA ILE A 195 -20.99 -49.27 -28.63
C ILE A 195 -21.28 -49.53 -30.13
N GLU A 196 -21.40 -48.48 -30.95
CA GLU A 196 -21.62 -48.64 -32.39
C GLU A 196 -20.36 -49.17 -33.11
N ALA A 197 -19.17 -48.72 -32.71
CA ALA A 197 -17.90 -49.22 -33.22
C ALA A 197 -17.69 -50.71 -32.86
N GLU A 198 -17.99 -51.11 -31.61
CA GLU A 198 -17.88 -52.49 -31.16
C GLU A 198 -18.86 -53.41 -31.89
N LYS A 199 -20.10 -52.94 -32.15
CA LYS A 199 -21.06 -53.69 -32.98
C LYS A 199 -20.57 -53.87 -34.42
N LYS A 200 -20.00 -52.82 -35.04
CA LYS A 200 -19.42 -52.91 -36.39
C LYS A 200 -18.23 -53.88 -36.44
N GLN A 201 -17.37 -53.86 -35.43
CA GLN A 201 -16.25 -54.79 -35.34
C GLN A 201 -16.73 -56.24 -35.16
N ALA A 202 -17.70 -56.48 -34.28
CA ALA A 202 -18.26 -57.82 -34.07
C ALA A 202 -18.98 -58.37 -35.32
N GLU A 203 -19.56 -57.51 -36.15
CA GLU A 203 -20.18 -57.92 -37.42
C GLU A 203 -19.14 -58.23 -38.50
N LEU A 204 -18.04 -57.46 -38.57
CA LEU A 204 -16.91 -57.76 -39.44
C LEU A 204 -16.22 -59.09 -39.05
N ASP A 205 -16.02 -59.33 -37.76
CA ASP A 205 -15.41 -60.57 -37.26
C ASP A 205 -16.30 -61.79 -37.53
N LYS A 206 -17.63 -61.64 -37.43
CA LYS A 206 -18.58 -62.69 -37.84
C LYS A 206 -18.55 -62.97 -39.34
N GLN A 207 -18.46 -61.94 -40.18
CA GLN A 207 -18.33 -62.13 -41.63
C GLN A 207 -17.00 -62.79 -42.01
N ALA A 208 -15.90 -62.42 -41.34
CA ALA A 208 -14.60 -63.05 -41.53
C ALA A 208 -14.63 -64.54 -41.13
N ALA A 209 -15.23 -64.87 -39.98
CA ALA A 209 -15.37 -66.25 -39.52
C ALA A 209 -16.25 -67.10 -40.46
N LEU A 210 -17.32 -66.54 -41.03
CA LEU A 210 -18.16 -67.23 -42.02
C LEU A 210 -17.40 -67.48 -43.33
N LEU A 211 -16.61 -66.52 -43.80
CA LEU A 211 -15.77 -66.68 -45.00
C LEU A 211 -14.66 -67.72 -44.79
N GLU A 212 -14.04 -67.76 -43.61
CA GLU A 212 -13.05 -68.78 -43.27
C GLU A 212 -13.69 -70.17 -43.15
N ALA A 213 -14.86 -70.28 -42.52
CA ALA A 213 -15.59 -71.54 -42.45
C ALA A 213 -16.00 -72.05 -43.84
N GLU A 214 -16.38 -71.16 -44.77
CA GLU A 214 -16.68 -71.53 -46.16
C GLU A 214 -15.42 -71.98 -46.92
N LYS A 215 -14.27 -71.32 -46.71
CA LYS A 215 -12.98 -71.73 -47.28
C LYS A 215 -12.54 -73.11 -46.78
N VAL A 216 -12.66 -73.37 -45.46
CA VAL A 216 -12.33 -74.68 -44.88
C VAL A 216 -13.27 -75.77 -45.41
N LYS A 217 -14.57 -75.50 -45.57
CA LYS A 217 -15.50 -76.44 -46.20
C LYS A 217 -15.12 -76.75 -47.65
N LYS A 218 -14.78 -75.74 -48.45
CA LYS A 218 -14.32 -75.93 -49.84
C LYS A 218 -13.00 -76.71 -49.90
N GLU A 219 -12.10 -76.52 -48.95
CA GLU A 219 -10.82 -77.25 -48.90
C GLU A 219 -11.01 -78.72 -48.48
N ILE A 220 -11.90 -78.99 -47.53
CA ILE A 220 -12.29 -80.36 -47.13
C ILE A 220 -12.98 -81.08 -48.29
N GLU A 221 -13.85 -80.40 -49.05
CA GLU A 221 -14.52 -80.98 -50.20
C GLU A 221 -13.55 -81.26 -51.35
N LYS A 222 -12.58 -80.36 -51.59
CA LYS A 222 -11.47 -80.62 -52.53
C LYS A 222 -10.60 -81.80 -52.09
N GLN A 223 -10.27 -81.91 -50.81
CA GLN A 223 -9.51 -83.06 -50.30
C GLN A 223 -10.30 -84.36 -50.45
N LYS A 224 -11.62 -84.36 -50.21
CA LYS A 224 -12.46 -85.53 -50.37
C LYS A 224 -12.55 -85.98 -51.84
N GLN A 225 -12.67 -85.03 -52.76
CA GLN A 225 -12.61 -85.30 -54.21
C GLN A 225 -11.23 -85.81 -54.66
N LEU A 226 -10.15 -85.28 -54.08
CA LEU A 226 -8.79 -85.75 -54.36
C LEU A 226 -8.58 -87.19 -53.86
N LEU A 227 -9.08 -87.51 -52.67
CA LEU A 227 -9.00 -88.85 -52.08
C LEU A 227 -9.84 -89.87 -52.86
N GLU A 228 -11.03 -89.47 -53.32
CA GLU A 228 -11.90 -90.30 -54.15
C GLU A 228 -11.29 -90.54 -55.54
N GLN A 229 -10.64 -89.52 -56.13
CA GLN A 229 -9.81 -89.70 -57.33
C GLN A 229 -8.61 -90.61 -57.09
N GLU A 230 -7.97 -90.54 -55.92
CA GLU A 230 -6.83 -91.37 -55.58
C GLU A 230 -7.23 -92.83 -55.34
N GLN A 231 -8.41 -93.09 -54.77
CA GLN A 231 -8.99 -94.43 -54.64
C GLN A 231 -9.40 -95.01 -56.00
N LEU A 232 -10.03 -94.22 -56.88
CA LEU A 232 -10.31 -94.63 -58.26
C LEU A 232 -9.03 -94.92 -59.05
N LYS A 233 -7.98 -94.12 -58.88
CA LYS A 233 -6.65 -94.36 -59.48
C LYS A 233 -5.95 -95.56 -58.84
N ALA A 234 -6.14 -95.85 -57.56
CA ALA A 234 -5.57 -97.03 -56.89
C ALA A 234 -6.26 -98.34 -57.31
N GLU A 235 -7.58 -98.29 -57.58
CA GLU A 235 -8.34 -99.42 -58.14
C GLU A 235 -7.92 -99.69 -59.59
N GLN A 236 -7.75 -98.63 -60.40
CA GLN A 236 -7.20 -98.72 -61.77
C GLN A 236 -5.75 -99.20 -61.77
N ALA A 237 -4.90 -98.72 -60.86
CA ALA A 237 -3.50 -99.15 -60.72
C ALA A 237 -3.36 -100.61 -60.23
N LYS A 238 -4.35 -101.17 -59.52
CA LYS A 238 -4.38 -102.61 -59.22
C LYS A 238 -4.75 -103.45 -60.44
N GLN A 239 -5.62 -102.96 -61.32
CA GLN A 239 -5.92 -103.63 -62.59
C GLN A 239 -4.80 -103.48 -63.63
N GLU A 240 -4.05 -102.37 -63.61
CA GLU A 240 -2.88 -102.15 -64.47
C GLU A 240 -1.64 -102.90 -63.97
N LYS A 241 -1.43 -103.05 -62.65
CA LYS A 241 -0.34 -103.87 -62.09
C LYS A 241 -0.43 -105.36 -62.43
N LEU A 242 -1.62 -105.89 -62.69
CA LEU A 242 -1.80 -107.27 -63.19
C LEU A 242 -1.52 -107.42 -64.70
N LYS A 243 -1.54 -106.32 -65.47
CA LYS A 243 -1.22 -106.31 -66.91
C LYS A 243 0.20 -105.83 -67.22
N ALA A 244 0.87 -105.18 -66.27
CA ALA A 244 2.20 -104.60 -66.43
C ALA A 244 3.37 -105.48 -65.91
N GLU A 245 3.11 -106.69 -65.41
CA GLU A 245 4.18 -107.67 -65.10
C GLU A 245 4.55 -108.54 -66.33
N GLN A 246 3.72 -108.54 -67.39
CA GLN A 246 3.99 -109.30 -68.63
C GLN A 246 4.65 -108.50 -69.75
N LEU A 247 4.67 -107.17 -69.70
CA LEU A 247 5.41 -106.35 -70.66
C LEU A 247 6.71 -105.85 -70.05
N ALA A 248 7.48 -106.83 -69.58
CA ALA A 248 8.91 -106.94 -69.78
C ALA A 248 9.64 -105.68 -70.27
N LYS A 249 10.74 -105.41 -69.57
CA LYS A 249 12.04 -105.26 -70.24
C LYS A 249 12.04 -104.24 -71.39
N GLN A 250 11.66 -103.00 -71.17
CA GLN A 250 12.11 -101.92 -72.06
C GLN A 250 12.43 -100.65 -71.28
N LYS A 251 13.74 -100.39 -71.18
CA LYS A 251 14.40 -99.07 -71.30
C LYS A 251 14.11 -98.08 -70.15
N ALA A 252 15.01 -97.89 -69.18
CA ALA A 252 16.29 -97.16 -69.23
C ALA A 252 16.17 -95.66 -69.56
N ALA A 253 16.76 -94.82 -68.69
CA ALA A 253 17.07 -93.38 -68.78
C ALA A 253 15.88 -92.39 -68.53
N GLU A 254 15.97 -91.25 -67.83
CA GLU A 254 17.02 -90.51 -67.10
C GLU A 254 16.39 -89.22 -66.46
N GLU A 255 16.91 -88.82 -65.29
CA GLU A 255 17.15 -87.45 -64.72
C GLU A 255 16.06 -86.33 -64.71
N LYS A 256 15.58 -85.75 -63.59
CA LYS A 256 16.13 -84.90 -62.49
C LYS A 256 16.23 -83.38 -62.81
N GLN A 257 15.56 -82.60 -61.94
CA GLN A 257 15.93 -81.30 -61.35
C GLN A 257 16.03 -79.96 -62.12
N ARG A 258 15.34 -78.98 -61.50
CA ARG A 258 15.79 -77.66 -61.01
C ARG A 258 15.58 -76.38 -61.83
N GLN A 259 14.80 -75.51 -61.16
CA GLN A 259 14.87 -74.06 -60.99
C GLN A 259 16.19 -73.33 -61.29
N LYS A 260 16.03 -72.08 -61.77
CA LYS A 260 16.80 -70.82 -61.59
C LYS A 260 16.08 -69.76 -62.48
N ASP A 261 16.12 -68.44 -62.34
CA ASP A 261 16.72 -67.45 -61.44
C ASP A 261 16.09 -66.08 -61.86
N LEU A 262 15.78 -65.23 -60.86
CA LEU A 262 16.15 -63.79 -60.75
C LEU A 262 15.90 -62.72 -61.84
N ASN A 263 16.03 -61.49 -61.31
CA ASN A 263 15.91 -60.12 -61.85
C ASN A 263 14.47 -59.58 -61.96
N ASP A 264 14.16 -58.35 -61.54
CA ASP A 264 14.97 -57.14 -61.72
C ASP A 264 14.53 -55.98 -60.80
N ILE A 265 15.52 -55.29 -60.24
CA ILE A 265 15.72 -53.82 -60.27
C ILE A 265 14.57 -52.88 -59.88
N LEU A 266 14.79 -52.15 -58.78
CA LEU A 266 14.81 -50.67 -58.66
C LEU A 266 15.13 -50.38 -57.17
N GLY A 267 16.15 -49.65 -56.75
CA GLY A 267 16.88 -48.54 -57.31
C GLY A 267 17.13 -47.58 -56.13
N GLY A 268 18.37 -47.54 -55.63
CA GLY A 268 18.71 -46.82 -54.41
C GLY A 268 19.24 -45.40 -54.64
N LEU A 269 19.34 -44.70 -53.50
CA LEU A 269 20.36 -43.70 -53.12
C LEU A 269 20.29 -42.29 -53.72
N THR A 270 20.03 -41.32 -52.85
CA THR A 270 20.84 -40.08 -52.76
C THR A 270 21.08 -39.70 -51.31
N SER A 271 22.34 -39.36 -51.02
CA SER A 271 22.98 -39.06 -49.74
C SER A 271 22.63 -37.69 -49.15
N LYS A 272 22.68 -37.52 -47.81
CA LYS A 272 23.54 -36.58 -47.04
C LYS A 272 23.09 -36.52 -45.56
N ALA A 273 24.05 -36.59 -44.63
CA ALA A 273 23.88 -36.35 -43.19
C ALA A 273 24.16 -34.87 -42.82
N PRO A 274 24.26 -34.52 -41.52
CA PRO A 274 23.35 -33.71 -40.71
C PRO A 274 23.71 -32.21 -40.65
N SER A 275 22.79 -31.32 -40.24
CA SER A 275 23.17 -29.99 -39.71
C SER A 275 22.08 -29.39 -38.84
N SER A 276 22.55 -28.80 -37.75
CA SER A 276 21.89 -27.98 -36.76
C SER A 276 21.41 -26.65 -37.36
N ASP A 277 20.14 -26.28 -37.13
CA ASP A 277 19.66 -24.92 -37.39
C ASP A 277 19.67 -24.10 -36.10
N VAL A 278 20.74 -23.31 -35.99
CA VAL A 278 20.91 -22.24 -35.01
C VAL A 278 20.38 -20.96 -35.65
N ASN A 279 19.21 -20.49 -35.23
CA ASN A 279 18.77 -19.13 -35.52
C ASN A 279 19.60 -18.15 -34.68
N ALA A 280 20.54 -17.46 -35.33
CA ALA A 280 21.49 -16.53 -34.73
C ALA A 280 20.88 -15.19 -34.22
N SER A 281 19.56 -15.11 -34.01
CA SER A 281 18.90 -13.98 -33.31
C SER A 281 18.42 -14.37 -31.90
N SER A 282 18.09 -15.65 -31.64
CA SER A 282 17.54 -16.06 -30.33
C SER A 282 18.60 -16.25 -29.25
N ALA A 283 19.84 -16.57 -29.62
CA ALA A 283 20.94 -16.78 -28.65
C ALA A 283 21.35 -15.47 -27.96
N ASP A 284 21.57 -14.41 -28.73
CA ASP A 284 21.88 -13.07 -28.20
C ASP A 284 20.70 -12.49 -27.40
N LEU A 285 19.46 -12.74 -27.85
CA LEU A 285 18.25 -12.34 -27.13
C LEU A 285 18.11 -13.04 -25.77
N ASN A 286 18.36 -14.35 -25.71
CA ASN A 286 18.33 -15.11 -24.46
C ASN A 286 19.47 -14.72 -23.51
N GLN A 287 20.66 -14.42 -24.05
CA GLN A 287 21.77 -13.88 -23.27
C GLN A 287 21.39 -12.51 -22.67
N PHE A 288 20.77 -11.64 -23.45
CA PHE A 288 20.31 -10.32 -22.98
C PHE A 288 19.21 -10.44 -21.91
N LYS A 289 18.20 -11.29 -22.13
CA LYS A 289 17.16 -11.60 -21.13
C LYS A 289 17.76 -12.09 -19.81
N SER A 290 18.80 -12.92 -19.88
CA SER A 290 19.50 -13.43 -18.69
C SER A 290 20.25 -12.33 -17.95
N MET A 291 20.89 -11.39 -18.66
CA MET A 291 21.53 -10.21 -18.05
C MET A 291 20.51 -9.29 -17.39
N VAL A 292 19.38 -9.03 -18.04
CA VAL A 292 18.26 -8.25 -17.47
C VAL A 292 17.72 -8.92 -16.22
N MET A 293 17.46 -10.23 -16.28
CA MET A 293 16.99 -11.02 -15.14
C MET A 293 17.98 -10.95 -13.97
N SER A 294 19.29 -11.08 -14.24
CA SER A 294 20.33 -10.96 -13.21
C SER A 294 20.38 -9.56 -12.59
N ALA A 295 20.26 -8.50 -13.40
CA ALA A 295 20.25 -7.13 -12.91
C ALA A 295 19.07 -6.85 -11.97
N ILE A 296 17.89 -7.38 -12.28
CA ILE A 296 16.70 -7.28 -11.42
C ILE A 296 16.89 -8.10 -10.14
N SER A 297 17.34 -9.35 -10.26
CA SER A 297 17.58 -10.22 -9.09
C SER A 297 18.60 -9.62 -8.12
N ASN A 298 19.65 -8.95 -8.62
CA ASN A 298 20.67 -8.30 -7.79
C ASN A 298 20.11 -7.12 -6.96
N LYS A 299 18.96 -6.56 -7.34
CA LYS A 299 18.28 -5.47 -6.61
C LYS A 299 17.07 -5.96 -5.82
N PHE A 300 16.77 -7.25 -5.87
CA PHE A 300 15.62 -7.83 -5.19
C PHE A 300 15.96 -8.14 -3.73
N ILE A 301 15.22 -7.55 -2.78
CA ILE A 301 15.61 -7.54 -1.36
C ILE A 301 15.30 -8.87 -0.67
N ASN A 302 14.14 -9.49 -0.97
CA ASN A 302 13.60 -10.61 -0.18
C ASN A 302 13.22 -11.84 -1.03
N PRO A 303 14.18 -12.53 -1.69
CA PRO A 303 13.87 -13.67 -2.57
C PRO A 303 13.18 -14.83 -1.84
N LYS A 304 13.54 -15.09 -0.57
CA LYS A 304 13.00 -16.20 0.23
C LYS A 304 11.49 -16.10 0.49
N LEU A 305 10.93 -14.89 0.55
CA LEU A 305 9.49 -14.70 0.82
C LEU A 305 8.59 -15.09 -0.37
N TYR A 306 9.19 -15.27 -1.55
CA TYR A 306 8.46 -15.49 -2.79
C TYR A 306 8.88 -16.79 -3.50
N GLN A 307 9.40 -17.76 -2.76
CA GLN A 307 9.78 -19.07 -3.32
C GLN A 307 8.57 -19.75 -3.99
N GLY A 308 8.78 -20.25 -5.21
CA GLY A 308 7.72 -20.89 -6.02
C GLY A 308 6.71 -19.93 -6.64
N LYS A 309 6.82 -18.62 -6.38
CA LYS A 309 6.00 -17.58 -7.05
C LYS A 309 6.70 -17.07 -8.30
N ASN A 310 5.91 -16.54 -9.22
CA ASN A 310 6.40 -15.93 -10.45
C ASN A 310 5.66 -14.61 -10.72
N CYS A 311 6.31 -13.73 -11.48
CA CYS A 311 5.72 -12.52 -11.99
C CYS A 311 6.20 -12.25 -13.41
N ASN A 312 5.27 -12.15 -14.36
CA ASN A 312 5.58 -11.70 -15.70
C ASN A 312 5.69 -10.16 -15.71
N LEU A 313 6.86 -9.63 -16.06
CA LEU A 313 7.13 -8.20 -16.17
C LEU A 313 7.23 -7.81 -17.63
N LYS A 314 6.55 -6.70 -17.99
CA LYS A 314 6.72 -6.05 -19.30
C LYS A 314 7.62 -4.84 -19.13
N ILE A 315 8.80 -4.89 -19.73
CA ILE A 315 9.87 -3.91 -19.58
C ILE A 315 10.09 -3.21 -20.91
N GLN A 316 10.15 -1.88 -20.89
CA GLN A 316 10.48 -1.07 -22.06
C GLN A 316 11.83 -0.42 -21.86
N LEU A 317 12.73 -0.63 -22.82
CA LEU A 317 14.10 -0.14 -22.76
C LEU A 317 14.38 0.85 -23.90
N ALA A 318 15.17 1.87 -23.60
CA ALA A 318 15.73 2.78 -24.58
C ALA A 318 16.96 2.16 -25.29
N PRO A 319 17.41 2.73 -26.43
CA PRO A 319 18.56 2.20 -27.18
C PRO A 319 19.88 2.20 -26.42
N ASP A 320 19.99 2.99 -25.36
CA ASP A 320 21.14 3.10 -24.46
C ASP A 320 21.08 2.11 -23.29
N GLY A 321 19.98 1.37 -23.13
CA GLY A 321 19.73 0.46 -22.01
C GLY A 321 19.00 1.09 -20.83
N LEU A 322 18.58 2.37 -20.90
CA LEU A 322 17.79 2.97 -19.82
C LEU A 322 16.37 2.42 -19.78
N LEU A 323 15.83 2.26 -18.57
CA LEU A 323 14.45 1.84 -18.36
C LEU A 323 13.49 2.99 -18.69
N LEU A 324 12.63 2.78 -19.68
CA LEU A 324 11.56 3.71 -20.03
C LEU A 324 10.31 3.44 -19.20
N ASN A 325 9.90 2.17 -19.11
CA ASN A 325 8.70 1.77 -18.40
C ASN A 325 8.80 0.33 -17.91
N VAL A 326 8.10 0.04 -16.82
CA VAL A 326 7.91 -1.31 -16.30
C VAL A 326 6.47 -1.46 -15.82
N SER A 327 5.84 -2.55 -16.23
CA SER A 327 4.50 -2.92 -15.78
C SER A 327 4.43 -4.39 -15.40
N ALA A 328 3.54 -4.71 -14.46
CA ALA A 328 3.23 -6.09 -14.11
C ALA A 328 2.23 -6.66 -15.13
N GLY A 329 2.54 -7.86 -15.62
CA GLY A 329 1.62 -8.73 -16.33
C GLY A 329 0.97 -9.71 -15.35
N GLU A 330 0.94 -10.99 -15.71
CA GLU A 330 0.35 -12.07 -14.93
C GLU A 330 1.31 -12.58 -13.83
N GLY A 331 0.80 -12.90 -12.64
CA GLY A 331 1.59 -13.45 -11.53
C GLY A 331 1.08 -13.05 -10.14
N ASP A 332 1.91 -13.27 -9.12
CA ASP A 332 1.61 -12.87 -7.75
C ASP A 332 1.73 -11.35 -7.57
N PRO A 333 0.68 -10.65 -7.09
CA PRO A 333 0.66 -9.19 -7.06
C PRO A 333 1.65 -8.60 -6.06
N ALA A 334 2.03 -9.32 -5.00
CA ALA A 334 3.03 -8.84 -4.04
C ALA A 334 4.45 -8.97 -4.62
N LEU A 335 4.78 -10.11 -5.23
CA LEU A 335 6.02 -10.31 -5.96
C LEU A 335 6.18 -9.29 -7.09
N CYS A 336 5.12 -9.06 -7.87
CA CYS A 336 5.17 -8.12 -8.99
C CYS A 336 5.46 -6.68 -8.56
N ARG A 337 4.88 -6.21 -7.46
CA ARG A 337 5.17 -4.86 -6.94
C ARG A 337 6.63 -4.70 -6.52
N GLU A 338 7.17 -5.69 -5.82
CA GLU A 338 8.57 -5.68 -5.40
C GLU A 338 9.50 -5.79 -6.61
N ALA A 339 9.17 -6.65 -7.57
CA ALA A 339 9.94 -6.84 -8.78
C ALA A 339 9.93 -5.58 -9.67
N ILE A 340 8.83 -4.81 -9.72
CA ILE A 340 8.80 -3.48 -10.34
C ILE A 340 9.79 -2.53 -9.66
N SER A 341 9.82 -2.50 -8.33
CA SER A 341 10.73 -1.64 -7.56
C SER A 341 12.20 -2.00 -7.80
N ALA A 342 12.51 -3.30 -7.77
CA ALA A 342 13.84 -3.82 -8.09
C ALA A 342 14.25 -3.49 -9.54
N THR A 343 13.32 -3.62 -10.50
CA THR A 343 13.54 -3.30 -11.91
C THR A 343 13.85 -1.82 -12.12
N ARG A 344 13.15 -0.91 -11.42
CA ARG A 344 13.44 0.54 -11.47
C ARG A 344 14.81 0.92 -10.90
N SER A 345 15.33 0.10 -9.99
CA SER A 345 16.63 0.31 -9.35
C SER A 345 17.77 -0.42 -10.06
N ALA A 346 17.46 -1.26 -11.05
CA ALA A 346 18.43 -2.02 -11.81
C ALA A 346 19.01 -1.19 -12.96
N ILE A 347 20.27 -1.44 -13.29
CA ILE A 347 20.96 -0.83 -14.44
C ILE A 347 21.10 -1.91 -15.50
N PHE A 348 20.51 -1.69 -16.68
CA PHE A 348 20.54 -2.66 -17.76
C PHE A 348 21.70 -2.38 -18.73
N PRO A 349 22.35 -3.43 -19.26
CA PRO A 349 23.41 -3.25 -20.24
C PRO A 349 22.85 -2.71 -21.56
N LYS A 350 23.65 -1.93 -22.27
CA LYS A 350 23.31 -1.45 -23.61
C LYS A 350 23.24 -2.61 -24.62
N PRO A 351 22.18 -2.71 -25.46
CA PRO A 351 22.10 -3.71 -26.52
C PRO A 351 23.29 -3.61 -27.50
N LYS A 352 23.86 -4.76 -27.90
CA LYS A 352 25.08 -4.83 -28.75
C LYS A 352 24.88 -4.22 -30.14
N ASN A 353 23.70 -4.38 -30.74
CA ASN A 353 23.41 -3.91 -32.10
C ASN A 353 21.95 -3.42 -32.22
N ASN A 354 21.67 -2.63 -33.27
CA ASN A 354 20.36 -2.03 -33.49
C ASN A 354 19.27 -3.06 -33.84
N GLN A 355 19.65 -4.23 -34.37
CA GLN A 355 18.74 -5.33 -34.67
C GLN A 355 18.22 -5.98 -33.38
N LEU A 356 19.11 -6.26 -32.42
CA LEU A 356 18.76 -6.72 -31.08
C LEU A 356 17.87 -5.71 -30.37
N TYR A 357 18.16 -4.40 -30.49
CA TYR A 357 17.31 -3.36 -29.90
C TYR A 357 15.85 -3.42 -30.36
N LYS A 358 15.60 -3.64 -31.66
CA LYS A 358 14.21 -3.77 -32.17
C LYS A 358 13.45 -4.92 -31.52
N GLU A 359 14.16 -5.98 -31.13
CA GLU A 359 13.62 -7.16 -30.47
C GLU A 359 13.52 -6.99 -28.95
N VAL A 360 14.43 -6.24 -28.31
CA VAL A 360 14.46 -6.06 -26.84
C VAL A 360 13.81 -4.77 -26.33
N LYS A 361 13.33 -3.88 -27.21
CA LYS A 361 12.64 -2.63 -26.83
C LYS A 361 11.41 -2.84 -25.96
N ASN A 362 10.70 -3.96 -26.15
CA ASN A 362 9.55 -4.40 -25.38
C ASN A 362 9.82 -5.84 -24.97
N LEU A 363 10.23 -6.04 -23.72
CA LEU A 363 10.68 -7.32 -23.22
C LEU A 363 9.70 -7.86 -22.19
N ASP A 364 9.20 -9.06 -22.44
CA ASP A 364 8.43 -9.83 -21.47
C ASP A 364 9.36 -10.83 -20.76
N ILE A 365 9.50 -10.66 -19.44
CA ILE A 365 10.35 -11.49 -18.59
C ILE A 365 9.52 -12.15 -17.50
N ASN A 366 9.56 -13.47 -17.43
CA ASN A 366 9.04 -14.20 -16.29
C ASN A 366 10.06 -14.18 -15.14
N PHE A 367 9.84 -13.31 -14.16
CA PHE A 367 10.68 -13.16 -12.98
C PHE A 367 10.33 -14.21 -11.92
N ILE A 368 11.28 -15.09 -11.65
CA ILE A 368 11.24 -16.07 -10.55
C ILE A 368 12.44 -15.77 -9.64
N PRO A 369 12.21 -15.31 -8.40
CA PRO A 369 13.28 -15.09 -7.45
C PRO A 369 13.94 -16.44 -7.11
N LYS A 370 15.27 -16.51 -7.24
CA LYS A 370 16.07 -17.70 -6.92
C LYS A 370 16.67 -17.60 -5.53
#